data_AF-A0A8S3Q8U7-F1
#
_entry.id   AF-A0A8S3Q8U7-F1
#
_cell.length_a   1.000
_cell.length_b   1.000
_cell.length_c   1.000
_cell.angle_alpha   90.00
_cell.angle_beta   90.00
_cell.angle_gamma   90.00
#
_symmetry.space_group_name_H-M   'P 1'
#
loop_
_entity.id
_entity.type
_entity.pdbx_description
1 polymer ?
#
loop_
_entity_poly.entity_id
_entity_poly.type
_entity_poly.pdbx_seq_one_letter_code
_entity_poly.pdbx_strand_id
1 'polypeptide(L)'
;MEADSIHSSVERAKKSTKVYHPSQWDTVVSMARKRNPYIVIPVNYRDFYDLKGLKTDLNINLKRTVSGETINWLKVKWIRVTKENPGSVFFNNGFDPENFMEAKFQSSSLRGRKKKTGNIKLSPLYESKLQISAAKKADLLSLCKSGVIPTTYHSYYESLPVGKLVTPCQSQTLQKKISMTTFNSNPKSNAVHL
;
A
#
# COMPACT_ATOMS: atom_id res chain seq x y z
N MET A 1 16.66 -13.60 2.65
CA MET A 1 15.53 -12.69 2.34
C MET A 1 14.29 -13.27 3.03
N GLU A 2 13.92 -12.75 4.20
CA GLU A 2 12.89 -13.38 5.05
C GLU A 2 11.47 -13.26 4.47
N ALA A 3 11.19 -12.17 3.73
CA ALA A 3 9.92 -11.94 3.07
C ALA A 3 9.56 -13.03 2.05
N ASP A 4 10.57 -13.62 1.39
CA ASP A 4 10.36 -14.68 0.40
C ASP A 4 10.01 -16.02 1.05
N SER A 5 10.48 -16.25 2.29
CA SER A 5 10.21 -17.51 3.01
C SER A 5 8.74 -17.66 3.41
N ILE A 6 8.08 -16.56 3.81
CA ILE A 6 6.65 -16.55 4.14
C ILE A 6 5.83 -16.77 2.88
N HIS A 7 6.11 -16.01 1.81
CA HIS A 7 5.44 -16.15 0.53
C HIS A 7 5.53 -17.59 -0.01
N SER A 8 6.75 -18.15 -0.01
CA SER A 8 7.00 -19.53 -0.42
C SER A 8 6.21 -20.55 0.42
N SER A 9 6.06 -20.31 1.72
CA SER A 9 5.29 -21.19 2.61
C SER A 9 3.78 -21.12 2.34
N VAL A 10 3.25 -19.92 2.14
CA VAL A 10 1.82 -19.69 1.84
C VAL A 10 1.46 -20.28 0.48
N GLU A 11 2.27 -20.05 -0.54
CA GLU A 11 2.04 -20.62 -1.88
C GLU A 11 2.05 -22.15 -1.86
N ARG A 12 2.96 -22.76 -1.08
CA ARG A 12 2.99 -24.21 -0.89
C ARG A 12 1.72 -24.73 -0.22
N ALA A 13 1.23 -24.06 0.83
CA ALA A 13 0.00 -24.45 1.52
C ALA A 13 -1.24 -24.28 0.63
N LYS A 14 -1.30 -23.19 -0.13
CA LYS A 14 -2.38 -22.92 -1.08
C LYS A 14 -2.48 -23.97 -2.18
N LYS A 15 -1.38 -24.55 -2.66
CA LYS A 15 -1.43 -25.64 -3.66
C LYS A 15 -2.25 -26.85 -3.22
N SER A 16 -2.27 -27.14 -1.92
CA SER A 16 -3.02 -28.26 -1.34
C SER A 16 -4.45 -27.89 -0.89
N THR A 17 -4.87 -26.64 -1.02
CA THR A 17 -6.14 -26.16 -0.46
C THR A 17 -6.94 -25.39 -1.49
N LYS A 18 -8.22 -25.75 -1.65
CA LYS A 18 -9.14 -24.99 -2.49
C LYS A 18 -9.68 -23.80 -1.69
N VAL A 19 -9.61 -22.61 -2.29
CA VAL A 19 -10.08 -21.36 -1.67
C VAL A 19 -11.23 -20.81 -2.50
N TYR A 20 -12.38 -20.65 -1.87
CA TYR A 20 -13.64 -20.22 -2.47
C TYR A 20 -14.21 -18.94 -1.86
N HIS A 21 -13.70 -18.52 -0.70
CA HIS A 21 -14.11 -17.30 -0.04
C HIS A 21 -12.87 -16.56 0.51
N PRO A 22 -12.80 -15.22 0.42
CA PRO A 22 -11.62 -14.48 0.85
C PRO A 22 -11.18 -14.73 2.30
N SER A 23 -12.11 -14.92 3.24
CA SER A 23 -11.77 -15.21 4.65
C SER A 23 -11.06 -16.55 4.86
N GLN A 24 -11.10 -17.47 3.89
CA GLN A 24 -10.36 -18.73 4.00
C GLN A 24 -8.86 -18.52 3.85
N TRP A 25 -8.43 -17.39 3.26
CA TRP A 25 -7.02 -17.03 3.22
C TRP A 25 -6.43 -16.86 4.61
N ASP A 26 -7.21 -16.40 5.59
CA ASP A 26 -6.73 -16.24 6.95
C ASP A 26 -6.24 -17.58 7.51
N THR A 27 -7.02 -18.65 7.27
CA THR A 27 -6.68 -20.01 7.67
C THR A 27 -5.49 -20.55 6.86
N VAL A 28 -5.48 -20.36 5.54
CA VAL A 28 -4.38 -20.84 4.67
C VAL A 28 -3.05 -20.20 5.08
N VAL A 29 -3.06 -18.89 5.32
CA VAL A 29 -1.87 -18.16 5.76
C VAL A 29 -1.47 -18.64 7.16
N SER A 30 -2.40 -18.71 8.11
CA SER A 30 -2.08 -19.17 9.48
C SER A 30 -1.42 -20.56 9.49
N MET A 31 -1.97 -21.51 8.72
CA MET A 31 -1.49 -22.89 8.65
C MET A 31 -0.27 -23.11 7.73
N ALA A 32 0.17 -22.08 6.99
CA ALA A 32 1.26 -22.20 6.04
C ALA A 32 2.58 -22.67 6.69
N ARG A 33 2.74 -22.42 7.99
CA ARG A 33 3.88 -22.87 8.79
C ARG A 33 3.42 -23.82 9.89
N LYS A 34 3.87 -25.08 9.82
CA LYS A 34 3.50 -26.13 10.80
C LYS A 34 4.05 -25.87 12.21
N ARG A 35 5.33 -25.49 12.31
CA ARG A 35 6.01 -25.22 13.56
C ARG A 35 6.07 -23.70 13.77
N ASN A 36 5.27 -23.20 14.70
CA ASN A 36 4.96 -21.78 14.91
C ASN A 36 4.10 -21.16 13.77
N PRO A 37 2.78 -21.44 13.77
CA PRO A 37 1.82 -20.85 12.84
C PRO A 37 1.87 -19.32 12.82
N TYR A 38 1.50 -18.71 11.69
CA TYR A 38 1.43 -17.25 11.60
C TYR A 38 0.18 -16.73 12.33
N ILE A 39 0.33 -15.60 13.02
CA ILE A 39 -0.79 -14.85 13.58
C ILE A 39 -1.32 -13.94 12.47
N VAL A 40 -2.51 -14.24 11.96
CA VAL A 40 -3.17 -13.45 10.92
C VAL A 40 -4.22 -12.56 11.55
N ILE A 41 -4.12 -11.26 11.30
CA ILE A 41 -5.08 -10.25 11.78
C ILE A 41 -5.84 -9.74 10.56
N PRO A 42 -7.12 -10.10 10.39
CA PRO A 42 -7.92 -9.62 9.27
C PRO A 42 -8.19 -8.12 9.45
N VAL A 43 -7.94 -7.36 8.40
CA VAL A 43 -8.16 -5.91 8.37
C VAL A 43 -9.47 -5.56 7.69
N ASN A 44 -10.18 -4.58 8.23
CA ASN A 44 -11.45 -4.09 7.72
C ASN A 44 -11.26 -2.71 7.07
N TYR A 45 -12.21 -2.28 6.23
CA TYR A 45 -12.19 -0.96 5.59
C TYR A 45 -12.13 0.20 6.62
N ARG A 46 -12.63 -0.04 7.84
CA ARG A 46 -12.61 0.93 8.95
C ARG A 46 -11.23 1.15 9.58
N ASP A 47 -10.30 0.22 9.36
CA ASP A 47 -8.95 0.29 9.93
C ASP A 47 -8.00 1.15 9.08
N PHE A 48 -8.46 1.59 7.90
CA PHE A 48 -7.70 2.46 7.01
C PHE A 48 -8.01 3.93 7.29
N TYR A 49 -6.98 4.73 7.48
CA TYR A 49 -7.08 6.17 7.75
C TYR A 49 -6.52 7.02 6.60
N ASP A 50 -7.09 8.21 6.39
CA ASP A 50 -6.59 9.16 5.40
C ASP A 50 -5.36 9.92 5.92
N LEU A 51 -4.20 9.29 5.77
CA LEU A 51 -2.92 9.90 6.13
C LEU A 51 -2.50 11.03 5.17
N LYS A 52 -3.09 11.10 3.98
CA LYS A 52 -2.79 12.16 2.99
C LYS A 52 -3.52 13.45 3.35
N GLY A 53 -4.79 13.35 3.73
CA GLY A 53 -5.54 14.44 4.36
C GLY A 53 -4.83 14.92 5.61
N LEU A 54 -4.44 13.99 6.49
CA LEU A 54 -3.70 14.30 7.71
C LEU A 54 -2.40 15.07 7.45
N LYS A 55 -1.60 14.64 6.46
CA LYS A 55 -0.36 15.34 6.05
C LYS A 55 -0.64 16.79 5.68
N THR A 56 -1.73 17.02 4.96
CA THR A 56 -2.15 18.35 4.50
C THR A 56 -2.61 19.20 5.69
N ASP A 57 -3.41 18.63 6.58
CA ASP A 57 -3.94 19.30 7.77
C ASP A 57 -2.85 19.71 8.77
N LEU A 58 -1.86 18.84 8.92
CA LEU A 58 -0.68 19.06 9.76
C LEU A 58 0.41 19.88 9.06
N ASN A 59 0.27 20.15 7.76
CA ASN A 59 1.26 20.81 6.91
C ASN A 59 2.68 20.22 7.10
N ILE A 60 2.77 18.89 7.08
CA ILE A 60 4.02 18.17 7.34
C ILE A 60 5.02 18.46 6.21
N ASN A 61 6.08 19.20 6.54
CA ASN A 61 7.18 19.49 5.64
C ASN A 61 8.51 19.03 6.24
N LEU A 62 8.91 17.79 5.95
CA LEU A 62 10.17 17.19 6.42
C LEU A 62 11.30 17.33 5.39
N LYS A 63 11.43 18.51 4.75
CA LYS A 63 12.52 18.75 3.80
C LYS A 63 13.81 19.20 4.49
N ARG A 64 13.68 19.89 5.62
CA ARG A 64 14.80 20.47 6.34
C ARG A 64 14.75 20.11 7.82
N THR A 65 15.91 19.96 8.42
CA THR A 65 16.07 19.81 9.87
C THR A 65 15.87 21.14 10.57
N VAL A 66 15.80 21.11 11.91
CA VAL A 66 15.80 22.32 12.74
C VAL A 66 17.10 23.13 12.54
N SER A 67 18.22 22.48 12.22
CA SER A 67 19.49 23.12 11.88
C SER A 67 19.51 23.79 10.49
N GLY A 68 18.45 23.64 9.69
CA GLY A 68 18.33 24.23 8.35
C GLY A 68 18.94 23.38 7.23
N GLU A 69 19.52 22.23 7.56
CA GLU A 69 20.10 21.29 6.60
C GLU A 69 19.02 20.54 5.84
N THR A 70 19.27 20.26 4.55
CA THR A 70 18.32 19.50 3.73
C THR A 70 18.47 18.01 4.01
N ILE A 71 17.36 17.34 4.31
CA ILE A 71 17.36 15.90 4.63
C ILE A 71 17.55 15.11 3.34
N ASN A 72 18.67 14.41 3.22
CA ASN A 72 18.88 13.44 2.15
C ASN A 72 18.28 12.09 2.54
N TRP A 73 17.02 11.88 2.13
CA TRP A 73 16.26 10.66 2.42
C TRP A 73 16.93 9.35 1.99
N LEU A 74 17.80 9.38 0.97
CA LEU A 74 18.53 8.19 0.53
C LEU A 74 19.66 7.78 1.49
N LYS A 75 20.15 8.71 2.31
CA LYS A 75 21.21 8.46 3.30
C LYS A 75 20.67 8.12 4.68
N VAL A 76 19.39 8.37 4.92
CA VAL A 76 18.74 8.08 6.21
C VAL A 76 18.73 6.57 6.42
N LYS A 77 19.27 6.13 7.55
CA LYS A 77 19.27 4.73 7.96
C LYS A 77 18.25 4.46 9.05
N TRP A 78 18.14 5.36 10.04
CA TRP A 78 17.18 5.23 11.14
C TRP A 78 16.22 6.40 11.19
N ILE A 79 14.95 6.08 11.42
CA ILE A 79 13.89 7.04 11.69
C ILE A 79 13.33 6.71 13.07
N ARG A 80 13.30 7.70 13.97
CA ARG A 80 12.77 7.55 15.32
C ARG A 80 11.66 8.58 15.55
N VAL A 81 10.54 8.08 16.04
CA VAL A 81 9.37 8.88 16.46
C VAL A 81 9.09 8.53 17.91
N THR A 82 8.98 9.54 18.77
CA THR A 82 8.86 9.41 20.23
C THR A 82 7.54 10.02 20.71
N LYS A 83 6.94 9.45 21.76
CA LYS A 83 5.70 9.99 22.34
C LYS A 83 5.98 11.28 23.12
N GLU A 84 7.21 11.41 23.60
CA GLU A 84 7.75 12.55 24.34
C GLU A 84 7.80 13.81 23.46
N ASN A 85 8.02 13.64 22.15
CA ASN A 85 8.11 14.74 21.18
C ASN A 85 7.17 14.49 19.98
N PRO A 86 5.85 14.62 20.14
CA PRO A 86 4.84 14.24 19.13
C PRO A 86 4.81 15.16 17.89
N GLY A 87 5.66 16.19 17.83
CA GLY A 87 5.78 17.14 16.72
C GLY A 87 7.09 17.05 15.94
N SER A 88 7.93 16.08 16.30
CA SER A 88 9.29 15.94 15.80
C SER A 88 9.56 14.53 15.30
N VAL A 89 10.36 14.43 14.25
CA VAL A 89 10.92 13.17 13.77
C VAL A 89 12.43 13.28 13.83
N PHE A 90 13.07 12.24 14.35
CA PHE A 90 14.52 12.15 14.46
C PHE A 90 15.07 11.22 13.39
N PHE A 91 16.14 11.64 12.71
CA PHE A 91 16.77 10.92 11.61
C PHE A 91 18.24 10.68 11.92
N ASN A 92 18.75 9.52 11.51
CA ASN A 92 20.16 9.20 11.62
C ASN A 92 20.69 8.69 10.28
N ASN A 93 21.80 9.25 9.81
CA ASN A 93 22.46 8.85 8.57
C ASN A 93 23.49 7.73 8.78
N GLY A 94 23.93 7.53 10.03
CA GLY A 94 24.86 6.51 10.46
C GLY A 94 24.18 5.36 11.20
N PHE A 95 24.98 4.65 12.00
CA PHE A 95 24.53 3.60 12.92
C PHE A 95 24.84 3.95 14.38
N ASP A 96 25.29 5.19 14.62
CA ASP A 96 25.62 5.68 15.95
C ASP A 96 24.35 6.17 16.65
N PRO A 97 23.92 5.54 17.76
CA PRO A 97 22.68 5.90 18.45
C PRO A 97 22.65 7.33 19.02
N GLU A 98 23.76 8.05 19.08
CA GLU A 98 23.80 9.41 19.62
C GLU A 98 23.61 10.49 18.55
N ASN A 99 23.86 10.18 17.28
CA ASN A 99 23.85 11.17 16.19
C ASN A 99 22.49 11.29 15.48
N PHE A 100 21.49 11.83 16.19
CA PHE A 100 20.16 12.09 15.62
C PHE A 100 19.98 13.56 15.23
N MET A 101 19.53 13.80 14.00
CA MET A 101 19.05 15.10 13.54
C MET A 101 17.55 15.21 13.73
N GLU A 102 17.06 16.33 14.24
CA GLU A 102 15.63 16.59 14.43
C GLU A 102 15.04 17.35 13.24
N ALA A 103 13.86 16.93 12.77
CA ALA A 103 12.99 17.77 11.95
C ALA A 103 11.61 17.90 12.58
N LYS A 104 11.12 19.14 12.65
CA LYS A 104 9.79 19.46 13.18
C LYS A 104 8.79 19.52 12.05
N PHE A 105 7.67 18.83 12.19
CA PHE A 105 6.57 18.89 11.22
C PHE A 105 5.37 19.69 11.73
N GLN A 106 5.37 20.07 13.01
CA GLN A 106 4.44 21.07 13.50
C GLN A 106 4.95 22.46 13.10
N SER A 107 4.19 23.14 12.24
CA SER A 107 4.46 24.54 11.91
C SER A 107 4.41 25.39 13.17
N SER A 108 5.57 25.89 13.61
CA SER A 108 5.62 27.17 14.32
C SER A 108 5.19 28.23 13.31
N SER A 109 3.89 28.41 13.14
CA SER A 109 3.38 29.46 12.27
C SER A 109 3.96 30.78 12.74
N LEU A 110 4.90 31.33 11.95
CA LEU A 110 5.46 32.67 12.16
C LEU A 110 4.43 33.75 11.76
N ARG A 111 3.33 33.38 11.09
CA ARG A 111 2.21 34.27 10.73
C ARG A 111 0.90 33.48 10.72
N GLY A 112 0.29 33.30 11.90
CA GLY A 112 -1.05 32.74 12.04
C GLY A 112 -1.26 31.90 13.30
N ARG A 113 -2.53 31.76 13.71
CA ARG A 113 -2.95 31.00 14.90
C ARG A 113 -2.46 29.56 14.82
N LYS A 114 -1.63 29.13 15.79
CA LYS A 114 -1.22 27.72 15.94
C LYS A 114 -2.49 26.85 16.00
N LYS A 115 -2.68 25.94 15.05
CA LYS A 115 -3.70 24.88 15.21
C LYS A 115 -3.30 24.08 16.44
N LYS A 116 -4.14 24.08 17.48
CA LYS A 116 -3.88 23.30 18.70
C LYS A 116 -3.80 21.83 18.30
N THR A 117 -2.67 21.20 18.59
CA THR A 117 -2.38 19.78 18.32
C THR A 117 -3.12 18.82 19.26
N GLY A 118 -3.92 19.36 20.19
CA GLY A 118 -4.57 18.60 21.26
C GLY A 118 -5.70 17.67 20.83
N ASN A 119 -6.13 17.66 19.56
CA ASN A 119 -7.13 16.70 19.09
C ASN A 119 -7.04 16.45 17.58
N ILE A 120 -5.99 15.78 17.13
CA ILE A 120 -5.89 15.30 15.75
C ILE A 120 -6.84 14.10 15.63
N LYS A 121 -8.02 14.32 15.03
CA LYS A 121 -8.96 13.24 14.73
C LYS A 121 -8.58 12.62 13.39
N LEU A 122 -8.21 11.34 13.41
CA LEU A 122 -7.98 10.58 12.19
C LEU A 122 -9.32 10.37 11.47
N SER A 123 -9.39 10.79 10.20
CA SER A 123 -10.52 10.48 9.33
C SER A 123 -10.35 9.09 8.72
N PRO A 124 -11.43 8.31 8.59
CA PRO A 124 -11.39 7.05 7.87
C PRO A 124 -11.10 7.31 6.39
N LEU A 125 -10.26 6.47 5.78
CA LEU A 125 -9.98 6.52 4.35
C LEU A 125 -11.18 6.06 3.52
N TYR A 126 -11.97 5.13 4.07
CA TYR A 126 -13.13 4.55 3.42
C TYR A 126 -14.36 4.67 4.35
N GLU A 127 -15.45 5.22 3.83
CA GLU A 127 -16.72 5.33 4.56
C GLU A 127 -17.52 4.01 4.56
N SER A 128 -17.31 3.20 3.52
CA SER A 128 -18.01 1.93 3.32
C SER A 128 -17.10 0.89 2.68
N LYS A 129 -17.61 -0.34 2.55
CA LYS A 129 -16.90 -1.43 1.86
C LYS A 129 -16.54 -1.00 0.44
N LEU A 130 -15.32 -1.35 0.02
CA LEU A 130 -14.85 -1.09 -1.34
C LEU A 130 -15.78 -1.75 -2.36
N GLN A 131 -16.18 -0.96 -3.35
CA GLN A 131 -17.03 -1.40 -4.44
C GLN A 131 -16.20 -2.10 -5.52
N ILE A 132 -16.81 -3.07 -6.19
CA ILE A 132 -16.21 -3.75 -7.35
C ILE A 132 -16.85 -3.25 -8.65
N SER A 133 -16.14 -3.43 -9.76
CA SER A 133 -16.69 -3.10 -11.08
C SER A 133 -17.86 -4.03 -11.42
N ALA A 134 -18.81 -3.53 -12.21
CA ALA A 134 -19.94 -4.33 -12.67
C ALA A 134 -19.49 -5.58 -13.43
N ALA A 135 -18.46 -5.45 -14.27
CA ALA A 135 -17.85 -6.56 -15.00
C ALA A 135 -17.31 -7.64 -14.04
N LYS A 136 -16.57 -7.24 -12.99
CA LYS A 136 -16.05 -8.19 -12.00
C LYS A 136 -17.17 -8.87 -11.21
N LYS A 137 -18.25 -8.15 -10.87
CA LYS A 137 -19.40 -8.77 -10.19
C LYS A 137 -20.09 -9.80 -11.09
N ALA A 138 -20.33 -9.44 -12.35
CA ALA A 138 -20.95 -10.35 -13.32
C ALA A 138 -20.14 -11.65 -13.49
N ASP A 139 -18.82 -11.52 -13.59
CA ASP A 139 -17.89 -12.66 -13.68
C ASP A 139 -17.97 -13.55 -12.43
N LEU A 140 -17.89 -12.99 -11.22
CA LEU A 140 -18.01 -13.74 -9.96
C LEU A 140 -19.36 -14.47 -9.83
N LEU A 141 -20.46 -13.83 -10.27
CA LEU A 141 -21.77 -14.48 -10.27
C LEU A 141 -21.86 -15.60 -11.32
N SER A 142 -21.15 -15.49 -12.44
CA SER A 142 -21.06 -16.58 -13.42
C SER A 142 -20.33 -17.81 -12.86
N LEU A 143 -19.30 -17.61 -12.01
CA LEU A 143 -18.62 -18.68 -11.29
C LEU A 143 -19.51 -19.33 -10.22
N CYS A 144 -20.43 -18.56 -9.63
CA CYS A 144 -21.45 -19.10 -8.72
C CYS A 144 -22.46 -19.97 -9.50
N LYS A 145 -22.95 -19.48 -10.64
CA LYS A 145 -23.93 -20.18 -11.50
C LYS A 145 -23.37 -21.47 -12.11
N SER A 146 -22.09 -21.48 -12.49
CA SER A 146 -21.41 -22.67 -13.04
C SER A 146 -21.06 -23.72 -11.98
N GLY A 147 -21.31 -23.45 -10.69
CA GLY A 147 -21.03 -24.38 -9.59
C GLY A 147 -19.55 -24.49 -9.21
N VAL A 148 -18.67 -23.68 -9.82
CA VAL A 148 -17.25 -23.63 -9.46
C VAL A 148 -17.08 -23.14 -8.03
N ILE A 149 -17.88 -22.16 -7.62
CA ILE A 149 -17.98 -21.69 -6.24
C ILE A 149 -19.15 -22.43 -5.57
N PRO A 150 -18.95 -23.11 -4.43
CA PRO A 150 -20.02 -23.77 -3.69
C PRO A 150 -21.12 -22.79 -3.25
N THR A 151 -22.37 -23.28 -3.24
CA THR A 151 -23.58 -22.50 -2.89
C THR A 151 -23.50 -21.84 -1.51
N THR A 152 -22.78 -22.45 -0.57
CA THR A 152 -22.51 -21.91 0.77
C THR A 152 -21.88 -20.50 0.75
N TYR A 153 -21.14 -20.16 -0.31
CA TYR A 153 -20.45 -18.87 -0.43
C TYR A 153 -21.17 -17.87 -1.36
N HIS A 154 -22.28 -18.24 -2.00
CA HIS A 154 -22.94 -17.38 -2.99
C HIS A 154 -23.45 -16.07 -2.38
N SER A 155 -24.01 -16.14 -1.16
CA SER A 155 -24.52 -14.97 -0.43
C SER A 155 -23.49 -13.85 -0.28
N TYR A 156 -22.23 -14.20 -0.07
CA TYR A 156 -21.14 -13.23 -0.01
C TYR A 156 -20.98 -12.48 -1.32
N TYR A 157 -20.87 -13.20 -2.44
CA TYR A 157 -20.65 -12.61 -3.76
C TYR A 157 -21.84 -11.79 -4.27
N GLU A 158 -23.06 -12.20 -3.93
CA GLU A 158 -24.28 -11.45 -4.24
C GLU A 158 -24.34 -10.11 -3.48
N SER A 159 -23.90 -10.10 -2.22
CA SER A 159 -23.89 -8.91 -1.35
C SER A 159 -22.83 -7.86 -1.72
N LEU A 160 -21.90 -8.16 -2.63
CA LEU A 160 -20.82 -7.24 -3.00
C LEU A 160 -21.37 -5.98 -3.70
N PRO A 161 -21.03 -4.77 -3.21
CA PRO A 161 -21.52 -3.54 -3.81
C PRO A 161 -20.82 -3.25 -5.14
N VAL A 162 -21.58 -2.72 -6.12
CA VAL A 162 -21.06 -2.33 -7.42
C VAL A 162 -20.85 -0.82 -7.46
N GLY A 163 -19.75 -0.39 -8.04
CA GLY A 163 -19.46 1.02 -8.23
C GLY A 163 -18.40 1.26 -9.30
N LYS A 164 -18.20 2.53 -9.64
CA LYS A 164 -17.03 2.91 -10.44
C LYS A 164 -15.80 2.67 -9.58
N LEU A 165 -14.80 1.99 -10.12
CA LEU A 165 -13.54 1.74 -9.40
C LEU A 165 -12.97 3.10 -8.99
N VAL A 166 -13.00 3.40 -7.69
CA VAL A 166 -12.05 4.36 -7.12
C VAL A 166 -10.71 3.71 -7.38
N THR A 167 -9.88 4.34 -8.20
CA THR A 167 -8.55 3.83 -8.50
C THR A 167 -7.88 3.56 -7.16
N PRO A 168 -7.57 2.30 -6.81
CA PRO A 168 -6.73 2.07 -5.64
C PRO A 168 -5.47 2.89 -5.86
N CYS A 169 -4.92 3.46 -4.79
CA CYS A 169 -3.59 4.06 -4.82
C CYS A 169 -2.66 3.07 -5.50
N GLN A 170 -2.46 3.21 -6.81
CA GLN A 170 -1.53 2.39 -7.53
C GLN A 170 -0.19 2.87 -7.03
N SER A 171 0.57 1.96 -6.45
CA SER A 171 2.02 2.06 -6.40
C SER A 171 2.45 2.40 -7.83
N GLN A 172 2.67 3.68 -8.10
CA GLN A 172 3.19 4.17 -9.36
C GLN A 172 4.60 3.64 -9.47
N THR A 173 4.74 2.42 -9.99
CA THR A 173 6.04 1.87 -10.34
C THR A 173 5.86 1.16 -11.67
N LEU A 174 6.46 1.79 -12.69
CA LEU A 174 6.90 1.15 -13.93
C LEU A 174 5.82 0.63 -14.91
N GLN A 175 5.04 1.53 -15.52
CA GLN A 175 4.54 1.28 -16.90
C GLN A 175 4.64 2.47 -17.86
N LYS A 176 5.20 3.62 -17.45
CA LYS A 176 5.30 4.82 -18.31
C LYS A 176 6.62 4.95 -19.10
N LYS A 177 7.26 3.83 -19.48
CA LYS A 177 8.53 3.87 -20.24
C LYS A 177 8.64 2.90 -21.42
N ILE A 178 7.51 2.42 -21.98
CA ILE A 178 7.53 1.56 -23.19
C ILE A 178 6.89 2.26 -24.42
N SER A 179 6.26 3.43 -24.28
CA SER A 179 5.55 4.08 -25.40
C SER A 179 6.35 5.17 -26.16
N MET A 180 7.68 5.21 -26.06
CA MET A 180 8.51 6.12 -26.88
C MET A 180 9.82 5.45 -27.30
N THR A 181 9.72 4.37 -28.07
CA THR A 181 10.78 3.93 -28.98
C THR A 181 10.13 3.24 -30.17
N THR A 182 9.49 4.02 -31.04
CA THR A 182 9.17 3.54 -32.39
C THR A 182 10.48 3.25 -33.11
N PHE A 183 10.69 1.96 -33.35
CA PHE A 183 11.69 1.40 -34.26
C PHE A 183 11.58 2.08 -35.63
N ASN A 184 12.63 2.79 -36.05
CA ASN A 184 12.78 3.22 -37.43
C ASN A 184 13.50 2.10 -38.19
N SER A 185 12.75 1.20 -38.82
CA SER A 185 13.27 0.20 -39.74
C SER A 185 13.32 0.78 -41.16
N ASN A 186 14.51 1.14 -41.62
CA ASN A 186 14.76 1.49 -43.01
C ASN A 186 15.10 0.21 -43.80
N PRO A 187 14.31 -0.23 -44.80
CA PRO A 187 14.66 -1.38 -45.62
C PRO A 187 15.62 -0.97 -46.75
N LYS A 188 16.78 -1.62 -46.79
CA LYS A 188 17.69 -1.64 -47.94
C LYS A 188 16.99 -2.31 -49.13
N SER A 189 16.98 -1.65 -50.28
CA SER A 189 16.74 -2.30 -51.58
C SER A 189 18.03 -2.24 -52.39
N ASN A 190 18.62 -3.41 -52.64
CA ASN A 190 19.68 -3.64 -53.62
C ASN A 190 19.03 -4.35 -54.83
N ALA A 191 19.26 -3.84 -56.04
CA ALA A 191 19.19 -4.59 -57.30
C ALA A 191 20.12 -3.84 -58.29
N VAL A 192 21.35 -4.30 -58.55
CA VAL A 192 21.79 -5.41 -59.44
C VAL A 192 22.00 -4.94 -60.89
N HIS A 193 23.29 -5.01 -61.28
CA HIS A 193 23.91 -5.34 -62.57
C HIS A 193 23.28 -4.96 -63.93
N LEU A 194 24.21 -4.47 -64.77
CA LEU A 194 24.27 -4.27 -66.23
C LEU A 194 23.73 -2.93 -66.75
#